data_AF-A0A7J4G322-F1
#
_entry.id   AF-A0A7J4G322-F1
#
_cell.length_a   1.000
_cell.length_b   1.000
_cell.length_c   1.000
_cell.angle_alpha   90.00
_cell.angle_beta   90.00
_cell.angle_gamma   90.00
#
_symmetry.space_group_name_H-M   'P 1'
#
loop_
_entity.id
_entity.type
_entity.pdbx_description
1 polymer ?
#
loop_
_entity_poly.entity_id
_entity_poly.type
_entity_poly.pdbx_seq_one_letter_code
_entity_poly.pdbx_strand_id
1 'polypeptide(L)'
;MNLVDEEGKCYANYIYDDIHLRIAKSLLKRDISEGEFIELVRKFFKSEYRYEGGDLTDKSLQIIKYVNELRFDRLDEFKLIKEEPTESVFIEQNEDAHTSLLDFTKVYEAFRNARREDLFHRRADLRLARAKLEAYIVNVRERDISKKLPPDKIVEELPIWLIPRYCLEEYYDGETGYRRNPIYPAVW
;
A
#
# COMPACT_ATOMS: atom_id res chain seq x y z
N MET A 1 37.02 -28.11 -40.92
CA MET A 1 36.24 -27.66 -42.11
C MET A 1 34.89 -27.21 -41.58
N ASN A 2 34.52 -25.94 -41.75
CA ASN A 2 33.22 -25.43 -41.26
C ASN A 2 32.26 -25.39 -42.44
N LEU A 3 31.06 -25.97 -42.27
CA LEU A 3 29.99 -25.82 -43.23
C LEU A 3 29.36 -24.45 -43.00
N VAL A 4 29.47 -23.58 -44.00
CA VAL A 4 28.96 -22.20 -43.98
C VAL A 4 27.93 -22.04 -45.09
N ASP A 5 26.94 -21.20 -44.85
CA ASP A 5 25.94 -20.81 -45.85
C ASP A 5 26.49 -19.73 -46.82
N GLU A 6 25.64 -19.29 -47.75
CA GLU A 6 25.96 -18.27 -48.76
C GLU A 6 26.28 -16.90 -48.14
N GLU A 7 25.86 -16.65 -46.90
CA GLU A 7 26.13 -15.41 -46.14
C GLU A 7 27.38 -15.54 -45.24
N GLY A 8 28.05 -16.70 -45.25
CA GLY A 8 29.25 -16.97 -44.45
C GLY A 8 28.96 -17.35 -42.99
N LYS A 9 27.71 -17.62 -42.63
CA LYS A 9 27.32 -18.06 -41.29
C LYS A 9 27.41 -19.57 -41.17
N CYS A 10 27.91 -20.05 -40.03
CA CYS A 10 28.10 -21.48 -39.78
C CYS A 10 26.74 -22.16 -39.57
N TYR A 11 26.45 -23.24 -40.31
CA TYR A 11 25.16 -23.96 -40.22
C TYR A 11 24.84 -24.43 -38.79
N ALA A 12 25.86 -24.78 -38.01
CA ALA A 12 25.69 -25.23 -36.64
C ALA A 12 25.06 -24.15 -35.73
N ASN A 13 25.28 -22.87 -36.01
CA ASN A 13 24.77 -21.74 -35.23
C ASN A 13 23.26 -21.50 -35.42
N TYR A 14 22.62 -22.20 -36.37
CA TYR A 14 21.15 -22.14 -36.53
C TYR A 14 20.42 -23.10 -35.58
N ILE A 15 21.12 -24.10 -35.04
CA ILE A 15 20.54 -25.16 -34.21
C ILE A 15 21.08 -25.10 -32.79
N TYR A 16 22.35 -24.76 -32.62
CA TYR A 16 23.04 -24.73 -31.33
C TYR A 16 23.55 -23.33 -31.01
N ASP A 17 23.59 -23.00 -29.73
CA ASP A 17 24.10 -21.73 -29.25
C ASP A 17 25.64 -21.64 -29.38
N ASP A 18 26.14 -20.41 -29.54
CA ASP A 18 27.56 -20.11 -29.70
C ASP A 18 28.40 -20.61 -28.51
N ILE A 19 27.81 -20.65 -27.30
CA ILE A 19 28.44 -21.18 -26.10
C ILE A 19 28.70 -22.68 -26.24
N HIS A 20 27.68 -23.47 -26.60
CA HIS A 20 27.80 -24.92 -26.77
C HIS A 20 28.81 -25.27 -27.85
N LEU A 21 28.77 -24.56 -28.98
CA LEU A 21 29.67 -24.79 -30.10
C LEU A 21 31.12 -24.46 -29.76
N ARG A 22 31.35 -23.39 -28.98
CA ARG A 22 32.68 -23.03 -28.49
C ARG A 22 33.24 -24.05 -27.51
N ILE A 23 32.41 -24.53 -26.57
CA ILE A 23 32.82 -25.58 -25.62
C ILE A 23 33.12 -26.88 -26.37
N ALA A 24 32.25 -27.31 -27.29
CA ALA A 24 32.45 -28.51 -28.10
C ALA A 24 33.75 -28.44 -28.90
N LYS A 25 34.01 -27.32 -29.60
CA LYS A 25 35.28 -27.09 -30.34
C LYS A 25 36.50 -27.10 -29.42
N SER A 26 36.36 -26.64 -28.18
CA SER A 26 37.47 -26.64 -27.22
C SER A 26 37.85 -28.05 -26.74
N LEU A 27 36.87 -28.96 -26.65
CA LEU A 27 37.02 -30.31 -26.14
C LEU A 27 37.36 -31.33 -27.24
N LEU A 28 36.83 -31.14 -28.45
CA LEU A 28 36.99 -32.04 -29.61
C LEU A 28 38.20 -31.68 -30.49
N LYS A 29 39.37 -31.47 -29.87
CA LYS A 29 40.61 -31.10 -30.61
C LYS A 29 41.45 -32.29 -31.06
N ARG A 30 41.15 -33.48 -30.57
CA ARG A 30 41.85 -34.73 -30.88
C ARG A 30 40.83 -35.85 -31.02
N ASP A 31 41.26 -36.96 -31.60
CA ASP A 31 40.48 -38.19 -31.59
C ASP A 31 40.35 -38.70 -30.15
N ILE A 32 39.11 -39.05 -29.78
CA ILE A 32 38.73 -39.46 -28.43
C ILE A 32 38.37 -40.94 -28.48
N SER A 33 38.96 -41.70 -27.58
CA SER A 33 38.62 -43.11 -27.42
C SER A 33 37.27 -43.28 -26.70
N GLU A 34 36.58 -44.38 -26.94
CA GLU A 34 35.26 -44.64 -26.33
C GLU A 34 35.31 -44.61 -24.79
N GLY A 35 36.42 -45.07 -24.19
CA GLY A 35 36.61 -45.01 -22.73
C GLY A 35 36.71 -43.59 -22.15
N GLU A 36 37.08 -42.61 -22.97
CA GLU A 36 37.18 -41.20 -22.57
C GLU A 36 35.86 -40.43 -22.81
N PHE A 37 34.90 -41.03 -23.51
CA PHE A 37 33.67 -40.35 -23.92
C PHE A 37 32.84 -39.85 -22.73
N ILE A 38 32.64 -40.68 -21.71
CA ILE A 38 31.87 -40.29 -20.51
C ILE A 38 32.56 -39.12 -19.78
N GLU A 39 33.90 -39.13 -19.70
CA GLU A 39 34.63 -38.05 -19.06
C GLU A 39 34.54 -36.75 -19.87
N LEU A 40 34.51 -36.85 -21.20
CA LEU A 40 34.30 -35.72 -22.10
C LEU A 40 32.92 -35.07 -21.89
N VAL A 41 31.86 -35.89 -21.81
CA VAL A 41 30.49 -35.40 -21.54
C VAL A 41 30.45 -34.66 -20.20
N ARG A 42 31.08 -35.21 -19.16
CA ARG A 42 31.19 -34.52 -17.85
C ARG A 42 31.95 -33.21 -17.95
N LYS A 43 33.05 -33.17 -18.71
CA LYS A 43 33.84 -31.94 -18.93
C LYS A 43 33.05 -30.89 -19.71
N PHE A 44 32.22 -31.30 -20.67
CA PHE A 44 31.33 -30.42 -21.42
C PHE A 44 30.36 -29.69 -20.50
N PHE A 45 29.52 -30.42 -19.75
CA PHE A 45 28.53 -29.82 -18.86
C PHE A 45 29.15 -29.02 -17.71
N LYS A 46 30.33 -29.43 -17.21
CA LYS A 46 31.06 -28.66 -16.21
C LYS A 46 31.58 -27.32 -16.77
N SER A 47 31.94 -27.30 -18.04
CA SER A 47 32.41 -26.11 -18.74
C SER A 47 31.24 -25.19 -19.10
N GLU A 48 30.10 -25.76 -19.48
CA GLU A 48 28.83 -25.05 -19.71
C GLU A 48 28.39 -24.30 -18.46
N TYR A 49 28.32 -24.98 -17.31
CA TYR A 49 28.00 -24.35 -16.03
C TYR A 49 28.95 -23.21 -15.66
N ARG A 50 30.22 -23.28 -16.07
CA ARG A 50 31.21 -22.20 -15.84
C ARG A 50 31.11 -21.06 -16.84
N TYR A 51 30.69 -21.31 -18.07
CA TYR A 51 30.50 -20.28 -19.09
C TYR A 51 29.19 -19.54 -18.87
N GLU A 52 28.09 -20.26 -18.60
CA GLU A 52 26.83 -19.65 -18.16
C GLU A 52 26.99 -18.96 -16.80
N GLY A 53 27.80 -19.56 -15.90
CA GLY A 53 28.21 -18.92 -14.66
C GLY A 53 29.27 -17.82 -14.84
N GLY A 54 29.84 -17.65 -16.03
CA GLY A 54 30.81 -16.58 -16.34
C GLY A 54 30.14 -15.25 -16.68
N ASP A 55 28.86 -15.30 -17.09
CA ASP A 55 27.97 -14.15 -17.22
C ASP A 55 27.33 -13.74 -15.88
N LEU A 56 27.64 -14.45 -14.78
CA LEU A 56 27.39 -14.01 -13.42
C LEU A 56 28.35 -12.87 -13.08
N THR A 57 28.09 -11.70 -13.64
CA THR A 57 28.61 -10.45 -13.10
C THR A 57 28.19 -10.33 -11.64
N ASP A 58 28.98 -9.62 -10.82
CA ASP A 58 28.63 -9.35 -9.41
C ASP A 58 27.20 -8.81 -9.29
N LYS A 59 26.75 -8.02 -10.27
CA LYS A 59 25.37 -7.53 -10.40
C LYS A 59 24.34 -8.65 -10.55
N SER A 60 24.57 -9.64 -11.39
CA SER A 60 23.66 -10.78 -11.58
C SER A 60 23.54 -11.61 -10.30
N LEU A 61 24.65 -11.84 -9.60
CA LEU A 61 24.65 -12.51 -8.29
C LEU A 61 23.90 -11.69 -7.23
N GLN A 62 24.06 -10.36 -7.26
CA GLN A 62 23.36 -9.45 -6.36
C GLN A 62 21.85 -9.45 -6.62
N ILE A 63 21.43 -9.46 -7.89
CA ILE A 63 20.02 -9.55 -8.28
C ILE A 63 19.41 -10.88 -7.82
N ILE A 64 20.08 -12.01 -8.06
CA ILE A 64 19.61 -13.32 -7.59
C ILE A 64 19.50 -13.34 -6.06
N LYS A 65 20.46 -12.74 -5.36
CA LYS A 65 20.42 -12.59 -3.90
C LYS A 65 19.19 -11.76 -3.47
N TYR A 66 18.93 -10.63 -4.11
CA TYR A 66 17.75 -9.81 -3.81
C TYR A 66 16.45 -10.53 -4.11
N VAL A 67 16.38 -11.31 -5.19
CA VAL A 67 15.20 -12.13 -5.52
C VAL A 67 14.96 -13.21 -4.46
N ASN A 68 16.01 -13.84 -3.93
CA ASN A 68 15.89 -14.82 -2.84
C ASN A 68 15.51 -14.18 -1.50
N GLU A 69 15.88 -12.91 -1.28
CA GLU A 69 15.55 -12.14 -0.08
C GLU A 69 14.15 -11.50 -0.14
N LEU A 70 13.46 -11.57 -1.28
CA LEU A 70 12.07 -11.10 -1.40
C LEU A 70 11.15 -11.94 -0.51
N ARG A 71 10.69 -11.29 0.55
CA ARG A 71 9.77 -11.88 1.53
C ARG A 71 8.32 -11.57 1.21
N PHE A 72 7.80 -12.29 0.22
CA PHE A 72 6.40 -12.22 -0.21
C PHE A 72 5.42 -12.67 0.89
N ASP A 73 5.89 -13.45 1.85
CA ASP A 73 5.16 -13.91 3.04
C ASP A 73 4.76 -12.78 3.99
N ARG A 74 5.31 -11.57 3.83
CA ARG A 74 5.01 -10.41 4.68
C ARG A 74 4.55 -9.18 3.90
N LEU A 75 4.03 -9.37 2.69
CA LEU A 75 3.38 -8.29 1.93
C LEU A 75 2.24 -7.65 2.73
N ASP A 76 1.54 -8.44 3.55
CA ASP A 76 0.43 -8.02 4.40
C ASP A 76 0.87 -7.02 5.49
N GLU A 77 2.16 -7.04 5.88
CA GLU A 77 2.74 -6.10 6.84
C GLU A 77 3.01 -4.72 6.22
N PHE A 78 3.17 -4.67 4.88
CA PHE A 78 3.37 -3.43 4.17
C PHE A 78 2.04 -2.68 4.00
N LYS A 79 1.76 -1.76 4.93
CA LYS A 79 0.64 -0.83 4.84
C LYS A 79 1.15 0.57 4.47
N LEU A 80 0.86 0.99 3.24
CA LEU A 80 1.17 2.35 2.76
C LEU A 80 0.44 3.42 3.59
N ILE A 81 -0.77 3.08 4.04
CA ILE A 81 -1.60 3.91 4.92
C ILE A 81 -1.76 3.15 6.24
N LYS A 82 -1.17 3.69 7.30
CA LYS A 82 -1.45 3.21 8.66
C LYS A 82 -2.84 3.69 9.06
N GLU A 83 -3.71 2.76 9.43
CA GLU A 83 -4.98 3.11 10.08
C GLU A 83 -4.65 3.72 11.44
N GLU A 84 -4.84 5.03 11.54
CA GLU A 84 -4.68 5.79 12.77
C GLU A 84 -6.08 6.00 13.38
N PRO A 85 -6.21 5.96 14.71
CA PRO A 85 -7.49 6.20 15.35
C PRO A 85 -7.97 7.63 15.09
N THR A 86 -9.28 7.77 14.88
CA THR A 86 -9.94 9.04 14.55
C THR A 86 -11.14 9.27 15.44
N GLU A 87 -11.40 10.53 15.77
CA GLU A 87 -12.58 10.97 16.51
C GLU A 87 -13.47 11.83 15.59
N SER A 88 -14.77 11.79 15.85
CA SER A 88 -15.74 12.57 15.09
C SER A 88 -15.89 13.98 15.65
N VAL A 89 -15.78 14.99 14.78
CA VAL A 89 -15.91 16.41 15.13
C VAL A 89 -16.95 17.06 14.23
N PHE A 90 -17.98 17.64 14.81
CA PHE A 90 -19.00 18.43 14.13
C PHE A 90 -18.59 19.89 14.05
N ILE A 91 -18.84 20.48 12.88
CA ILE A 91 -18.37 21.82 12.54
C ILE A 91 -19.56 22.71 12.19
N GLU A 92 -19.82 23.71 13.02
CA GLU A 92 -20.90 24.68 12.81
C GLU A 92 -20.48 25.78 11.81
N GLN A 93 -20.29 25.38 10.55
CA GLN A 93 -19.75 26.29 9.52
C GLN A 93 -20.79 27.28 8.96
N ASN A 94 -22.07 26.94 8.99
CA ASN A 94 -23.14 27.75 8.40
C ASN A 94 -24.48 27.55 9.15
N GLU A 95 -25.50 28.32 8.76
CA GLU A 95 -26.84 28.24 9.36
C GLU A 95 -27.51 26.87 9.17
N ASP A 96 -27.22 26.19 8.06
CA ASP A 96 -27.75 24.84 7.81
C ASP A 96 -27.16 23.81 8.78
N ALA A 97 -25.86 23.94 9.10
CA ALA A 97 -25.21 23.13 10.13
C ALA A 97 -25.85 23.39 11.49
N HIS A 98 -26.04 24.67 11.85
CA HIS A 98 -26.70 25.03 13.11
C HIS A 98 -28.10 24.43 13.22
N THR A 99 -28.89 24.53 12.14
CA THR A 99 -30.25 23.96 12.09
C THR A 99 -30.22 22.44 12.23
N SER A 100 -29.27 21.77 11.56
CA SER A 100 -29.09 20.32 11.65
C SER A 100 -28.70 19.86 13.07
N LEU A 101 -27.87 20.65 13.75
CA LEU A 101 -27.48 20.42 15.15
C LEU A 101 -28.71 20.53 16.07
N LEU A 102 -29.50 21.60 15.95
CA LEU A 102 -30.71 21.80 16.75
C LEU A 102 -31.75 20.69 16.53
N ASP A 103 -31.99 20.32 15.26
CA ASP A 103 -32.89 19.24 14.90
C ASP A 103 -32.45 17.92 15.52
N PHE A 104 -31.15 17.61 15.42
CA PHE A 104 -30.58 16.40 16.01
C PHE A 104 -30.72 16.37 17.52
N THR A 105 -30.35 17.43 18.22
CA THR A 105 -30.45 17.51 19.68
C THR A 105 -31.88 17.35 20.15
N LYS A 106 -32.84 18.01 19.49
CA LYS A 106 -34.27 17.89 19.79
C LYS A 106 -34.80 16.46 19.59
N VAL A 107 -34.42 15.81 18.50
CA VAL A 107 -34.83 14.42 18.21
C VAL A 107 -34.16 13.44 19.19
N TYR A 108 -32.91 13.69 19.56
CA TYR A 108 -32.15 12.89 20.53
C TYR A 108 -32.78 12.96 21.93
N GLU A 109 -33.14 14.16 22.40
CA GLU A 109 -33.86 14.32 23.68
C GLU A 109 -35.23 13.63 23.67
N ALA A 110 -35.97 13.76 22.57
CA ALA A 110 -37.26 13.08 22.41
C ALA A 110 -37.11 11.54 22.38
N PHE A 111 -36.04 11.03 21.78
CA PHE A 111 -35.70 9.61 21.79
C PHE A 111 -35.32 9.13 23.20
N ARG A 112 -34.51 9.89 23.94
CA ARG A 112 -34.09 9.58 25.31
C ARG A 112 -35.27 9.43 26.27
N ASN A 113 -36.29 10.27 26.08
CA ASN A 113 -37.49 10.30 26.92
C ASN A 113 -38.65 9.43 26.37
N ALA A 114 -38.43 8.66 25.29
CA ALA A 114 -39.48 7.90 24.64
C ALA A 114 -39.94 6.68 25.46
N ARG A 115 -41.25 6.40 25.38
CA ARG A 115 -41.82 5.14 25.90
C ARG A 115 -41.53 3.99 24.94
N ARG A 116 -41.58 2.76 25.46
CA ARG A 116 -41.19 1.54 24.73
C ARG A 116 -41.94 1.33 23.41
N GLU A 117 -43.20 1.77 23.35
CA GLU A 117 -44.09 1.67 22.20
C GLU A 117 -43.67 2.57 21.03
N ASP A 118 -43.04 3.72 21.30
CA ASP A 118 -42.64 4.70 20.29
C ASP A 118 -41.19 4.53 19.79
N LEU A 119 -40.42 3.63 20.41
CA LEU A 119 -38.97 3.51 20.17
C LEU A 119 -38.63 3.25 18.70
N PHE A 120 -39.44 2.48 17.98
CA PHE A 120 -39.17 2.16 16.58
C PHE A 120 -39.25 3.41 15.69
N HIS A 121 -40.32 4.19 15.82
CA HIS A 121 -40.49 5.43 15.08
C HIS A 121 -39.43 6.47 15.46
N ARG A 122 -39.18 6.65 16.76
CA ARG A 122 -38.16 7.58 17.25
C ARG A 122 -36.74 7.20 16.81
N ARG A 123 -36.44 5.91 16.67
CA ARG A 123 -35.16 5.46 16.11
C ARG A 123 -35.02 5.78 14.63
N ALA A 124 -36.11 5.71 13.87
CA ALA A 124 -36.10 6.12 12.47
C ALA A 124 -35.87 7.64 12.34
N ASP A 125 -36.56 8.43 13.15
CA ASP A 125 -36.37 9.89 13.21
C ASP A 125 -34.93 10.25 13.58
N LEU A 126 -34.36 9.58 14.58
CA LEU A 126 -32.97 9.80 15.00
C LEU A 126 -31.97 9.46 13.89
N ARG A 127 -32.23 8.39 13.12
CA ARG A 127 -31.40 8.04 11.96
C ARG A 127 -31.45 9.09 10.87
N LEU A 128 -32.64 9.61 10.57
CA LEU A 128 -32.82 10.68 9.58
C LEU A 128 -32.11 11.97 10.02
N ALA A 129 -32.25 12.35 11.29
CA ALA A 129 -31.56 13.51 11.85
C ALA A 129 -30.03 13.33 11.83
N ARG A 130 -29.54 12.14 12.21
CA ARG A 130 -28.11 11.81 12.15
C ARG A 130 -27.55 11.89 10.74
N ALA A 131 -28.27 11.41 9.73
CA ALA A 131 -27.81 11.48 8.35
C ALA A 131 -27.59 12.92 7.87
N LYS A 132 -28.42 13.88 8.31
CA LYS A 132 -28.21 15.30 8.04
C LYS A 132 -26.99 15.85 8.78
N LEU A 133 -26.83 15.45 10.05
CA LEU A 133 -25.70 15.85 10.89
C LEU A 133 -24.35 15.38 10.32
N GLU A 134 -24.30 14.18 9.74
CA GLU A 134 -23.09 13.56 9.19
C GLU A 134 -22.45 14.39 8.06
N ALA A 135 -23.21 15.22 7.34
CA ALA A 135 -22.68 16.11 6.32
C ALA A 135 -21.71 17.18 6.87
N TYR A 136 -21.77 17.44 8.17
CA TYR A 136 -20.95 18.43 8.87
C TYR A 136 -20.00 17.80 9.90
N ILE A 137 -19.88 16.47 9.89
CA ILE A 137 -18.96 15.72 10.74
C ILE A 137 -17.71 15.37 9.94
N VAL A 138 -16.55 15.69 10.51
CA VAL A 138 -15.25 15.31 9.99
C VAL A 138 -14.57 14.38 10.99
N ASN A 139 -13.98 13.30 10.50
CA ASN A 139 -13.16 12.41 11.31
C ASN A 139 -11.74 12.93 11.34
N VAL A 140 -11.29 13.33 12.53
CA VAL A 140 -9.98 13.93 12.77
C VAL A 140 -9.11 12.93 13.52
N ARG A 141 -7.82 12.85 13.18
CA ARG A 141 -6.89 11.93 13.83
C ARG A 141 -6.73 12.31 15.31
N GLU A 142 -6.74 11.34 16.21
CA GLU A 142 -6.61 11.58 17.66
C GLU A 142 -5.39 12.45 18.02
N ARG A 143 -4.27 12.25 17.32
CA ARG A 143 -3.04 13.04 17.52
C ARG A 143 -3.19 14.53 17.21
N ASP A 144 -4.14 14.89 16.35
CA ASP A 144 -4.40 16.27 15.95
C ASP A 144 -5.41 16.94 16.91
N ILE A 145 -6.26 16.15 17.59
CA ILE A 145 -7.27 16.62 18.56
C ILE A 145 -6.70 16.73 19.97
N SER A 146 -5.87 15.76 20.39
CA SER A 146 -5.38 15.62 21.77
C SER A 146 -4.64 16.84 22.35
N LYS A 147 -4.19 17.78 21.51
CA LYS A 147 -3.55 19.04 21.95
C LYS A 147 -4.49 20.24 22.00
N LYS A 148 -5.62 20.20 21.27
CA LYS A 148 -6.63 21.25 21.24
C LYS A 148 -7.98 20.56 21.08
N LEU A 149 -8.51 20.04 22.19
CA LEU A 149 -9.84 19.47 22.20
C LEU A 149 -10.85 20.59 21.94
N PRO A 150 -11.87 20.36 21.08
CA PRO A 150 -12.99 21.26 20.98
C PRO A 150 -13.62 21.50 22.37
N PRO A 151 -14.18 22.68 22.61
CA PRO A 151 -14.65 23.07 23.93
C PRO A 151 -15.75 22.14 24.46
N ASP A 152 -16.60 21.62 23.57
CA ASP A 152 -17.84 20.95 23.92
C ASP A 152 -18.07 19.69 23.09
N LYS A 153 -19.02 18.87 23.54
CA LYS A 153 -19.63 17.78 22.76
C LYS A 153 -21.03 18.18 22.34
N ILE A 154 -21.54 17.60 21.25
CA ILE A 154 -22.93 17.82 20.84
C ILE A 154 -23.89 17.39 21.94
N VAL A 155 -23.65 16.20 22.51
CA VAL A 155 -24.31 15.68 23.70
C VAL A 155 -23.28 14.91 24.52
N GLU A 156 -23.30 15.05 25.84
CA GLU A 156 -22.34 14.41 26.77
C GLU A 156 -22.16 12.90 26.53
N GLU A 157 -23.25 12.19 26.24
CA GLU A 157 -23.22 10.73 26.05
C GLU A 157 -22.72 10.28 24.65
N LEU A 158 -22.49 11.21 23.72
CA LEU A 158 -22.02 10.89 22.37
C LEU A 158 -20.54 11.26 22.20
N PRO A 159 -19.73 10.40 21.55
CA PRO A 159 -18.33 10.70 21.24
C PRO A 159 -18.22 11.60 19.99
N ILE A 160 -18.97 12.71 19.96
CA ILE A 160 -18.93 13.68 18.86
C ILE A 160 -18.67 15.05 19.46
N TRP A 161 -17.49 15.58 19.14
CA TRP A 161 -17.07 16.91 19.56
C TRP A 161 -17.79 17.99 18.74
N LEU A 162 -18.02 19.14 19.34
CA LEU A 162 -18.65 20.30 18.72
C LEU A 162 -17.63 21.44 18.63
N ILE A 163 -17.47 21.98 17.43
CA ILE A 163 -16.82 23.28 17.22
C ILE A 163 -17.91 24.29 16.88
N PRO A 164 -18.30 25.14 17.86
CA PRO A 164 -19.23 26.21 17.61
C PRO A 164 -18.68 27.26 16.66
N ARG A 165 -19.58 28.01 16.03
CA ARG A 165 -19.21 29.05 15.07
C ARG A 165 -18.30 30.13 15.66
N TYR A 166 -18.48 30.48 16.93
CA TYR A 166 -17.71 31.55 17.58
C TYR A 166 -16.21 31.23 17.75
N CYS A 167 -15.84 29.94 17.76
CA CYS A 167 -14.45 29.49 17.82
C CYS A 167 -14.06 28.69 16.57
N LEU A 168 -14.76 28.85 15.45
CA LEU A 168 -14.52 28.06 14.25
C LEU A 168 -13.10 28.28 13.70
N GLU A 169 -12.68 29.53 13.59
CA GLU A 169 -11.38 29.92 13.00
C GLU A 169 -10.18 29.32 13.74
N GLU A 170 -10.38 29.02 15.01
CA GLU A 170 -9.37 28.45 15.90
C GLU A 170 -9.06 26.97 15.64
N TYR A 171 -10.00 26.24 15.05
CA TYR A 171 -9.95 24.78 14.90
C TYR A 171 -10.13 24.34 13.45
N TYR A 172 -10.77 25.16 12.62
CA TYR A 172 -11.12 24.82 11.25
C TYR A 172 -10.77 25.94 10.29
N ASP A 173 -10.32 25.55 9.11
CA ASP A 173 -9.98 26.42 8.01
C ASP A 173 -10.79 25.97 6.79
N GLY A 174 -11.52 26.91 6.17
CA GLY A 174 -12.46 26.58 5.09
C GLY A 174 -11.81 25.98 3.84
N GLU A 175 -10.52 26.24 3.62
CA GLU A 175 -9.78 25.70 2.47
C GLU A 175 -9.04 24.41 2.83
N THR A 176 -8.43 24.35 4.02
CA THR A 176 -7.51 23.26 4.39
C THR A 176 -8.08 22.24 5.37
N GLY A 177 -9.30 22.48 5.88
CA GLY A 177 -10.03 21.62 6.80
C GLY A 177 -9.66 21.84 8.27
N TYR A 178 -9.77 20.79 9.09
CA TYR A 178 -9.38 20.87 10.50
C TYR A 178 -7.91 21.26 10.62
N ARG A 179 -7.61 22.26 11.45
CA ARG A 179 -6.25 22.78 11.63
C ARG A 179 -5.38 21.71 12.27
N ARG A 180 -4.46 21.18 11.46
CA ARG A 180 -3.48 20.17 11.86
C ARG A 180 -2.26 20.85 12.44
N ASN A 181 -1.53 20.11 13.28
CA ASN A 181 -0.19 20.54 13.66
C ASN A 181 0.70 20.59 12.42
N PRO A 182 1.62 21.57 12.31
CA PRO A 182 2.65 21.53 11.28
C PRO A 182 3.42 20.23 11.44
N ILE A 183 3.39 19.41 10.40
CA ILE A 183 4.22 18.21 10.32
C ILE A 183 5.65 18.74 10.26
N TYR A 184 6.41 18.59 11.34
CA TYR A 184 7.86 18.67 11.22
C TYR A 184 8.22 17.64 10.15
N PRO A 185 8.82 18.04 9.02
CA PRO A 185 9.22 17.07 8.03
C PRO A 185 10.10 16.06 8.76
N ALA A 186 9.70 14.79 8.71
CA ALA A 186 10.52 13.72 9.25
C ALA A 186 11.91 13.90 8.63
N VAL A 187 12.87 14.25 9.45
CA VAL A 187 14.28 14.24 9.07
C VAL A 187 14.60 12.76 8.93
N TRP A 188 14.57 12.29 7.68
CA TRP A 188 15.01 10.95 7.30
C TRP A 188 16.53 10.89 7.30
#